data_AF-A0A0B4DP08-F1
#
_entry.id   AF-A0A0B4DP08-F1
#
_cell.length_a   1.000
_cell.length_b   1.000
_cell.length_c   1.000
_cell.angle_alpha   90.00
_cell.angle_beta   90.00
_cell.angle_gamma   90.00
#
_symmetry.space_group_name_H-M   'P 1'
#
loop_
_entity.id
_entity.type
_entity.pdbx_description
1 polymer ?
#
loop_
_entity_poly.entity_id
_entity_poly.type
_entity_poly.pdbx_seq_one_letter_code
_entity_poly.pdbx_strand_id
1 'polypeptide(L)'
;MLIRGQWEELGNSDTRYLEAPILPDDLAVVGQSRAWSGAGRREHVIPRLVLIKECLRLLEAGAEDRTIAALIAENTKIVLITRAECERLDRRPGLGLGLRQCMPRGWLFGADPFARLAAAEIEWGPIPCSTQAALATMPGESAAG
;
A
#
# COMPACT_ATOMS: atom_id res chain seq x y z
N MET A 1 20.40 9.72 -11.85
CA MET A 1 19.07 9.95 -11.24
C MET A 1 19.29 10.17 -9.74
N LEU A 2 19.23 11.42 -9.26
CA LEU A 2 19.51 11.73 -7.84
C LEU A 2 18.23 11.52 -7.02
N ILE A 3 18.14 10.37 -6.36
CA ILE A 3 16.98 9.91 -5.56
C ILE A 3 16.79 10.76 -4.28
N ARG A 4 17.86 11.38 -3.75
CA ARG A 4 17.80 12.14 -2.49
C ARG A 4 16.93 13.40 -2.54
N GLY A 5 16.85 14.10 -3.68
CA GLY A 5 16.23 15.43 -3.75
C GLY A 5 14.69 15.45 -3.76
N GLN A 6 14.01 14.36 -4.11
CA GLN A 6 12.54 14.35 -4.19
C GLN A 6 11.85 14.15 -2.84
N TRP A 7 12.60 13.77 -1.80
CA TRP A 7 12.06 13.40 -0.49
C TRP A 7 11.95 14.59 0.47
N GLU A 8 12.89 15.54 0.40
CA GLU A 8 13.01 16.65 1.35
C GLU A 8 12.20 17.90 0.94
N GLU A 9 11.91 18.09 -0.35
CA GLU A 9 11.46 19.40 -0.87
C GLU A 9 9.96 19.70 -0.69
N LEU A 10 9.08 18.70 -0.54
CA LEU A 10 7.63 18.95 -0.65
C LEU A 10 6.75 18.32 0.45
N GLY A 11 7.31 17.47 1.32
CA GLY A 11 6.56 16.80 2.40
C GLY A 11 5.36 15.96 1.95
N ASN A 12 5.19 15.79 0.64
CA ASN A 12 4.08 15.12 -0.03
C ASN A 12 4.57 14.08 -1.04
N SER A 13 5.86 13.68 -0.96
CA SER A 13 6.52 12.80 -1.92
C SER A 13 5.63 11.60 -2.18
N ASP A 14 5.12 11.54 -3.41
CA ASP A 14 4.26 10.47 -3.84
C ASP A 14 5.13 9.22 -3.91
N THR A 15 4.97 8.33 -2.94
CA THR A 15 5.81 7.15 -2.70
C THR A 15 5.57 6.05 -3.74
N ARG A 16 5.51 6.42 -5.02
CA ARG A 16 5.30 5.56 -6.19
C ARG A 16 6.48 4.63 -6.48
N TYR A 17 7.57 4.73 -5.71
CA TYR A 17 8.69 3.77 -5.77
C TYR A 17 8.27 2.33 -5.40
N LEU A 18 7.19 2.18 -4.65
CA LEU A 18 6.62 0.87 -4.27
C LEU A 18 5.47 0.43 -5.20
N GLU A 19 5.37 1.03 -6.39
CA GLU A 19 4.37 0.73 -7.41
C GLU A 19 5.06 0.36 -8.74
N ALA A 20 4.29 -0.09 -9.73
CA ALA A 20 4.80 -0.34 -11.07
C ALA A 20 5.43 0.94 -11.64
N PRO A 21 6.62 0.88 -12.28
CA PRO A 21 7.28 -0.30 -12.84
C PRO A 21 8.29 -1.00 -11.91
N ILE A 22 8.53 -0.51 -10.69
CA ILE A 22 9.57 -1.06 -9.80
C ILE A 22 9.07 -2.31 -9.08
N LEU A 23 7.83 -2.28 -8.58
CA LEU A 23 7.17 -3.45 -8.02
C LEU A 23 5.99 -3.83 -8.92
N PRO A 24 6.13 -4.91 -9.72
CA PRO A 24 5.07 -5.43 -10.57
C PRO A 24 3.77 -5.74 -9.82
N ASP A 25 2.65 -5.52 -10.49
CA ASP A 25 1.30 -5.70 -9.94
C ASP A 25 0.99 -7.14 -9.57
N ASP A 26 1.54 -8.10 -10.32
CA ASP A 26 1.44 -9.53 -10.03
C ASP A 26 2.15 -9.92 -8.72
N LEU A 27 3.10 -9.10 -8.25
CA LEU A 27 3.76 -9.28 -6.96
C LEU A 27 3.08 -8.50 -5.83
N ALA A 28 2.49 -7.35 -6.11
CA ALA A 28 1.92 -6.48 -5.08
C ALA A 28 0.42 -6.71 -4.83
N VAL A 29 -0.38 -6.93 -5.89
CA VAL A 29 -1.84 -7.04 -5.76
C VAL A 29 -2.21 -8.45 -5.34
N VAL A 30 -2.74 -8.58 -4.12
CA VAL A 30 -3.03 -9.88 -3.50
C VAL A 30 -4.51 -10.21 -3.46
N GLY A 31 -5.40 -9.22 -3.66
CA GLY A 31 -6.82 -9.42 -3.45
C GLY A 31 -7.69 -8.24 -3.82
N GLN A 32 -9.00 -8.44 -3.66
CA GLN A 32 -10.01 -7.39 -3.81
C GLN A 32 -11.07 -7.51 -2.71
N SER A 33 -11.67 -6.38 -2.36
CA SER A 33 -12.86 -6.32 -1.53
C SER A 33 -14.00 -7.13 -2.15
N ARG A 34 -14.84 -7.75 -1.32
CA ARG A 34 -16.08 -8.39 -1.78
C ARG A 34 -17.07 -7.42 -2.41
N ALA A 35 -16.99 -6.13 -2.05
CA ALA A 35 -17.78 -5.06 -2.64
C ALA A 35 -17.18 -4.50 -3.94
N TRP A 36 -16.01 -5.01 -4.38
CA TRP A 36 -15.34 -4.53 -5.58
C TRP A 36 -16.15 -4.81 -6.84
N SER A 37 -16.46 -3.77 -7.60
CA SER A 37 -17.25 -3.84 -8.84
C SER A 37 -16.46 -3.44 -10.09
N GLY A 38 -15.13 -3.52 -10.06
CA GLY A 38 -14.25 -3.14 -11.18
C GLY A 38 -13.77 -1.68 -11.18
N ALA A 39 -14.24 -0.85 -10.24
CA ALA A 39 -13.81 0.54 -10.10
C ALA A 39 -13.56 0.90 -8.63
N GLY A 40 -12.49 1.65 -8.37
CA GLY A 40 -12.13 2.07 -7.01
C GLY A 40 -10.66 2.44 -6.91
N ARG A 41 -10.00 1.97 -5.85
CA ARG A 41 -8.62 2.30 -5.53
C ARG A 41 -7.79 1.04 -5.28
N ARG A 42 -6.52 1.13 -5.67
CA ARG A 42 -5.44 0.23 -5.25
C ARG A 42 -4.95 0.67 -3.87
N GLU A 43 -5.29 -0.07 -2.83
CA GLU A 43 -4.95 0.30 -1.47
C GLU A 43 -3.85 -0.59 -0.91
N HIS A 44 -2.73 0.01 -0.52
CA HIS A 44 -1.67 -0.72 0.18
C HIS A 44 -2.16 -1.17 1.56
N VAL A 45 -2.08 -2.45 1.91
CA VAL A 45 -2.62 -2.92 3.20
C VAL A 45 -1.91 -2.27 4.39
N ILE A 46 -0.59 -2.13 4.31
CA ILE A 46 0.24 -1.28 5.17
C ILE A 46 0.51 0.04 4.44
N PRO A 47 0.17 1.21 5.01
CA PRO A 47 0.42 2.49 4.36
C PRO A 47 1.90 2.67 3.97
N ARG A 48 2.15 3.16 2.76
CA ARG A 48 3.51 3.37 2.22
C ARG A 48 4.41 4.16 3.18
N LEU A 49 3.86 5.18 3.86
CA LEU A 49 4.60 5.98 4.85
C LEU A 49 5.10 5.14 6.04
N VAL A 50 4.30 4.17 6.50
CA VAL A 50 4.69 3.28 7.61
C VAL A 50 5.84 2.37 7.17
N LEU A 51 5.73 1.79 5.97
CA LEU A 51 6.78 0.93 5.42
C LEU A 51 8.09 1.68 5.17
N ILE A 52 8.02 2.90 4.63
CA ILE A 52 9.21 3.71 4.37
C ILE A 52 9.89 4.15 5.65
N LYS A 53 9.13 4.56 6.68
CA LYS A 53 9.72 4.89 7.99
C LYS A 53 10.49 3.72 8.58
N GLU A 54 9.98 2.51 8.42
CA GLU A 54 10.68 1.32 8.90
C GLU A 54 11.92 1.00 8.06
N CYS A 55 11.86 1.16 6.73
CA CYS A 55 13.03 1.02 5.88
C CYS A 55 14.13 2.02 6.27
N LEU A 56 13.77 3.29 6.51
CA LEU A 56 14.70 4.32 6.96
C LEU A 56 15.31 3.97 8.32
N ARG A 57 14.49 3.52 9.28
CA ARG A 57 14.96 3.07 10.60
C ARG A 57 15.96 1.92 10.49
N LEU A 58 15.71 0.94 9.59
CA LEU A 58 16.62 -0.18 9.34
C LEU A 58 17.93 0.27 8.69
N LEU A 59 17.87 1.19 7.71
CA LEU A 59 19.05 1.78 7.08
C LEU A 59 19.91 2.54 8.11
N GLU A 60 19.29 3.35 8.97
CA GLU A 60 19.97 4.07 10.05
C GLU A 60 20.61 3.13 11.07
N ALA A 61 20.00 1.96 11.30
CA ALA A 61 20.54 0.90 12.15
C ALA A 61 21.63 0.06 11.47
N GLY A 62 21.99 0.32 10.22
CA GLY A 62 22.99 -0.43 9.46
C GLY A 62 22.55 -1.84 9.07
N ALA A 63 21.24 -2.07 8.91
CA ALA A 63 20.72 -3.34 8.43
C ALA A 63 21.19 -3.65 7.00
N GLU A 64 21.31 -4.93 6.68
CA GLU A 64 21.68 -5.36 5.34
C GLU A 64 20.55 -5.10 4.33
N ASP A 65 20.93 -4.81 3.07
CA ASP A 65 19.99 -4.62 1.96
C ASP A 65 19.02 -5.79 1.81
N ARG A 66 19.48 -7.03 2.07
CA ARG A 66 18.64 -8.24 2.00
C ARG A 66 17.50 -8.21 3.02
N THR A 67 17.75 -7.71 4.23
CA THR A 67 16.73 -7.58 5.28
C THR A 67 15.68 -6.55 4.88
N ILE A 68 16.12 -5.41 4.35
CA ILE A 68 15.22 -4.34 3.90
C ILE A 68 14.41 -4.80 2.68
N ALA A 69 15.03 -5.50 1.74
CA ALA A 69 14.36 -6.07 0.58
C ALA A 69 13.29 -7.09 0.98
N ALA A 70 13.59 -7.97 1.95
CA ALA A 70 12.62 -8.93 2.47
C ALA A 70 11.42 -8.22 3.14
N LEU A 71 11.67 -7.20 3.95
CA LEU A 71 10.63 -6.37 4.55
C LEU A 71 9.70 -5.78 3.48
N ILE A 72 10.28 -5.16 2.43
CA ILE A 72 9.52 -4.55 1.34
C ILE A 72 8.68 -5.62 0.62
N ALA A 73 9.29 -6.76 0.25
CA ALA A 73 8.60 -7.82 -0.47
C ALA A 73 7.44 -8.42 0.33
N GLU A 74 7.61 -8.62 1.64
CA GLU A 74 6.59 -9.21 2.51
C GLU A 74 5.45 -8.25 2.83
N ASN A 75 5.69 -6.94 2.86
CA ASN A 75 4.75 -5.95 3.39
C ASN A 75 4.15 -5.03 2.33
N THR A 76 4.66 -5.02 1.10
CA THR A 76 4.09 -4.25 -0.01
C THR A 76 2.97 -5.02 -0.70
N LYS A 77 1.84 -5.16 0.00
CA LYS A 77 0.63 -5.82 -0.52
C LYS A 77 -0.45 -4.78 -0.82
N ILE A 78 -1.20 -5.00 -1.88
CA ILE A 78 -2.28 -4.14 -2.37
C ILE A 78 -3.58 -4.94 -2.43
N VAL A 79 -4.67 -4.35 -1.95
CA VAL A 79 -6.03 -4.85 -2.13
C VAL A 79 -6.83 -3.82 -2.91
N LEU A 80 -7.61 -4.27 -3.90
CA LEU A 80 -8.53 -3.41 -4.64
C LEU A 80 -9.79 -3.15 -3.80
N ILE A 81 -10.06 -1.89 -3.48
CA ILE A 81 -11.21 -1.50 -2.64
C ILE A 81 -12.04 -0.41 -3.32
N THR A 82 -13.33 -0.36 -3.01
CA THR A 82 -14.23 0.67 -3.52
C THR A 82 -13.84 2.06 -3.01
N ARG A 83 -14.31 3.12 -3.70
CA ARG A 83 -14.11 4.50 -3.22
C ARG A 83 -14.73 4.73 -1.84
N ALA A 84 -15.90 4.14 -1.56
CA ALA A 84 -16.57 4.26 -0.27
C ALA A 84 -15.75 3.62 0.87
N GLU A 85 -15.14 2.47 0.64
CA GLU A 85 -14.25 1.81 1.60
C GLU A 85 -12.98 2.63 1.85
N CYS A 86 -12.40 3.20 0.79
CA CYS A 86 -11.27 4.11 0.89
C CYS A 86 -11.60 5.35 1.73
N GLU A 87 -12.76 5.96 1.53
CA GLU A 87 -13.20 7.10 2.34
C GLU A 87 -13.36 6.74 3.82
N ARG A 88 -13.90 5.54 4.11
CA ARG A 88 -14.06 5.06 5.49
C ARG A 88 -12.72 4.90 6.21
N LEU A 89 -11.70 4.40 5.50
CA LEU A 89 -10.32 4.34 5.99
C LEU A 89 -9.72 5.74 6.23
N ASP A 90 -9.88 6.63 5.25
CA ASP A 90 -9.11 7.88 5.18
C ASP A 90 -9.69 9.01 6.01
N ARG A 91 -11.01 9.03 6.25
CA ARG A 91 -11.68 10.11 6.99
C ARG A 91 -11.05 10.30 8.37
N ARG A 92 -10.76 11.56 8.71
CA ARG A 92 -10.06 11.94 9.95
C ARG A 92 -10.75 11.37 11.21
N PRO A 93 -10.00 11.12 12.30
CA PRO A 93 -10.56 10.66 13.57
C PRO A 93 -11.73 11.55 14.00
N GLY A 94 -12.85 10.93 14.40
CA GLY A 94 -14.11 11.62 14.72
C GLY A 94 -15.10 11.75 13.55
N LEU A 95 -14.65 11.55 12.31
CA LEU A 95 -15.49 11.44 11.10
C LEU A 95 -15.28 10.11 10.36
N GLY A 96 -14.28 9.33 10.79
CA GLY A 96 -13.88 8.03 10.28
C GLY A 96 -12.72 7.48 11.11
N LEU A 97 -11.94 6.55 10.55
CA LEU A 97 -10.89 5.83 11.29
C LEU A 97 -9.54 6.56 11.31
N GLY A 98 -9.30 7.47 10.36
CA GLY A 98 -8.06 8.23 10.26
C GLY A 98 -6.84 7.39 9.90
N LEU A 99 -7.04 6.26 9.24
CA LEU A 99 -6.00 5.24 8.97
C LEU A 99 -5.32 5.42 7.61
N ARG A 100 -5.46 6.59 6.96
CA ARG A 100 -4.85 6.88 5.65
C ARG A 100 -3.34 6.63 5.61
N GLN A 101 -2.63 6.99 6.69
CA GLN A 101 -1.17 6.97 6.76
C GLN A 101 -0.63 6.26 8.01
N CYS A 102 -1.47 5.54 8.73
CA CYS A 102 -1.08 4.79 9.92
C CYS A 102 -1.77 3.44 9.99
N MET A 103 -1.16 2.53 10.76
CA MET A 103 -1.78 1.27 11.15
C MET A 103 -2.63 1.46 12.41
N PRO A 104 -3.55 0.53 12.71
CA PRO A 104 -4.32 0.55 13.95
C PRO A 104 -3.43 0.65 15.21
N ARG A 105 -3.98 1.21 16.29
CA ARG A 105 -3.24 1.43 17.54
C ARG A 105 -2.65 0.12 18.06
N GLY A 106 -1.36 0.14 18.39
CA GLY A 106 -0.64 -1.02 18.92
C GLY A 106 -0.16 -2.02 17.85
N TRP A 107 -0.42 -1.75 16.57
CA TRP A 107 0.14 -2.56 15.49
C TRP A 107 1.66 -2.38 15.37
N LEU A 108 2.37 -3.48 15.13
CA LEU A 108 3.81 -3.55 14.95
C LEU A 108 4.15 -4.45 13.75
N PHE A 109 5.33 -4.28 13.16
CA PHE A 109 5.82 -5.20 12.14
C PHE A 109 5.93 -6.63 12.69
N GLY A 110 5.51 -7.61 11.88
CA GLY A 110 5.34 -9.01 12.28
C GLY A 110 3.92 -9.37 12.75
N ALA A 111 3.07 -8.37 13.02
CA ALA A 111 1.62 -8.60 13.18
C ALA A 111 0.92 -8.78 11.82
N ASP A 112 -0.38 -9.04 11.85
CA ASP A 112 -1.19 -9.17 10.63
C ASP A 112 -1.12 -7.90 9.76
N PRO A 113 -0.59 -7.97 8.52
CA PRO A 113 -0.52 -6.81 7.63
C PRO A 113 -1.90 -6.32 7.17
N PHE A 114 -2.94 -7.15 7.26
CA PHE A 114 -4.30 -6.81 6.85
C PHE A 114 -5.16 -6.20 7.97
N ALA A 115 -4.58 -6.01 9.16
CA ALA A 115 -5.28 -5.45 10.33
C ALA A 115 -6.00 -4.12 10.04
N ARG A 116 -5.49 -3.32 9.11
CA ARG A 116 -6.10 -2.05 8.69
C ARG A 116 -7.42 -2.25 7.94
N LEU A 117 -7.52 -3.29 7.11
CA LEU A 117 -8.76 -3.66 6.42
C LEU A 117 -9.79 -4.19 7.41
N ALA A 118 -9.35 -5.03 8.36
CA ALA A 118 -10.21 -5.55 9.43
C ALA A 118 -10.78 -4.42 10.31
N ALA A 119 -9.95 -3.45 10.69
CA ALA A 119 -10.39 -2.28 11.44
C ALA A 119 -11.42 -1.42 10.70
N ALA A 120 -11.44 -1.48 9.37
CA ALA A 120 -12.38 -0.79 8.51
C ALA A 120 -13.56 -1.65 8.04
N GLU A 121 -13.71 -2.85 8.59
CA GLU A 121 -14.77 -3.80 8.22
C GLU A 121 -14.81 -4.05 6.70
N ILE A 122 -13.63 -4.15 6.08
CA ILE A 122 -13.48 -4.46 4.66
C ILE A 122 -13.23 -5.96 4.54
N GLU A 123 -14.27 -6.69 4.13
CA GLU A 123 -14.15 -8.08 3.74
C GLU A 123 -13.48 -8.18 2.36
N TRP A 124 -12.44 -8.99 2.25
CA TRP A 124 -11.70 -9.18 1.01
C TRP A 124 -11.38 -10.65 0.76
N GLY A 125 -10.99 -10.97 -0.46
CA GLY A 125 -10.55 -12.29 -0.86
C GLY A 125 -9.40 -12.22 -1.88
N PRO A 126 -8.66 -13.33 -2.04
CA PRO A 126 -7.59 -13.39 -3.03
C PRO A 126 -8.15 -13.25 -4.44
N ILE A 127 -7.42 -12.53 -5.31
CA ILE A 127 -7.73 -12.52 -6.73
C ILE A 127 -7.21 -13.86 -7.30
N PRO A 128 -8.02 -14.61 -8.08
CA PRO A 128 -7.55 -15.84 -8.70
C PRO A 128 -6.33 -15.57 -9.59
N CYS A 129 -5.34 -16.45 -9.56
CA CYS A 129 -4.11 -16.37 -10.35
C CYS A 129 -4.36 -16.14 -11.86
N SER A 130 -5.51 -16.57 -12.39
CA SER A 130 -5.94 -16.34 -13.79
C SER A 130 -6.29 -14.88 -14.11
N THR A 131 -6.66 -14.08 -13.13
CA THR A 131 -7.00 -12.65 -13.27
C THR A 131 -5.77 -11.75 -13.08
N GLN A 132 -4.72 -12.27 -12.44
CA GLN A 132 -3.46 -11.57 -12.17
C GLN A 132 -2.71 -11.23 -13.48
N ALA A 133 -2.80 -12.10 -14.49
CA ALA A 133 -2.28 -11.87 -15.83
C ALA A 133 -3.02 -10.76 -16.62
N ALA A 134 -4.28 -10.47 -16.29
CA ALA A 134 -5.07 -9.44 -16.98
C ALA A 134 -4.81 -8.01 -16.43
N LEU A 135 -4.38 -7.89 -15.17
CA LEU A 135 -3.98 -6.61 -14.58
C LEU A 135 -2.65 -6.09 -15.14
N ALA A 136 -1.75 -6.99 -15.55
CA ALA A 136 -0.48 -6.64 -16.21
C ALA A 136 -0.65 -5.93 -17.56
N THR A 137 -1.85 -5.96 -18.15
CA THR A 137 -2.15 -5.40 -19.48
C THR A 137 -2.92 -4.08 -19.45
N MET A 138 -3.27 -3.56 -18.27
CA MET A 138 -3.97 -2.28 -18.15
C MET A 138 -2.96 -1.12 -18.26
N PRO A 139 -3.05 -0.25 -19.29
CA PRO A 139 -2.17 0.90 -19.37
C PRO A 139 -2.46 1.82 -18.19
N GLY A 140 -1.41 2.19 -17.44
CA GLY A 140 -1.51 3.16 -16.36
C GLY A 140 -2.20 4.42 -16.88
N GLU A 141 -3.35 4.78 -16.28
CA GLU A 141 -4.05 6.00 -16.62
C GLU A 141 -3.09 7.19 -16.42
N SER A 142 -2.71 7.77 -17.56
CA SER A 142 -2.10 9.08 -17.66
C SER A 142 -3.09 10.09 -17.08
N ALA A 143 -2.85 10.53 -15.85
CA ALA A 143 -3.50 11.72 -15.31
C ALA A 143 -2.85 12.95 -15.96
N ALA A 144 -3.39 13.34 -17.13
CA ALA A 144 -3.32 14.71 -17.61
C ALA A 144 -4.39 15.53 -16.87
N GLY A 145 -3.98 16.67 -16.30
CA GLY A 145 -4.83 17.62 -15.60
C GLY A 145 -4.01 18.53 -14.71
#